data_AF-A0A1B6CQV0-F1
#
_entry.id   AF-A0A1B6CQV0-F1
#
_cell.length_a   1.000
_cell.length_b   1.000
_cell.length_c   1.000
_cell.angle_alpha   90.00
_cell.angle_beta   90.00
_cell.angle_gamma   90.00
#
_symmetry.space_group_name_H-M   'P 1'
#
loop_
_entity.id
_entity.type
_entity.pdbx_description
1 polymer ?
#
loop_
_entity_poly.entity_id
_entity_poly.type
_entity_poly.pdbx_seq_one_letter_code
_entity_poly.pdbx_strand_id
1 'polypeptide(L)'
;MSSLEDKILGLKKENYCSSSSNSDNEDDYTEDGAPISEPQELSSSLPEPRKWEGISSNTGPKGVIKDWQRFKQLEVEQKKEQYAERIQLMKKLSLTCSSKLDDEKDKKEEDELSELMSDKFLEQYRKKRMNEMLSCSNQLPKFGILIDLKDGSDFIEAIDNENKAVSVIIHIYEINVPECNKLNKILLKLSKKYCEVKFCKIISSDAGMSKHFKVGGVPAILVYKAGLVIGNFVHVTDELGDEFYESDVENFLIEHGMIQDKSCFPKILSQSQDKDEDSDTS
;
A
#
# COMPACT_ATOMS: atom_id res chain seq x y z
N MET A 1 8.83 10.70 -50.33
CA MET A 1 8.07 11.79 -50.99
C MET A 1 6.63 11.67 -50.54
N SER A 2 6.04 12.71 -49.97
CA SER A 2 4.64 12.71 -49.49
C SER A 2 3.66 12.68 -50.66
N SER A 3 2.56 11.94 -50.54
CA SER A 3 1.54 11.81 -51.59
C SER A 3 0.71 13.10 -51.71
N LEU A 4 -0.04 13.24 -52.81
CA LEU A 4 -0.90 14.40 -53.07
C LEU A 4 -2.07 14.51 -52.07
N GLU A 5 -2.43 13.38 -51.44
CA GLU A 5 -3.48 13.27 -50.41
C GLU A 5 -3.06 13.89 -49.08
N ASP A 6 -1.79 13.77 -48.69
CA ASP A 6 -1.23 14.36 -47.47
C ASP A 6 -1.30 15.90 -47.46
N LYS A 7 -1.25 16.53 -48.65
CA LYS A 7 -1.34 18.00 -48.79
C LYS A 7 -2.77 18.53 -48.68
N ILE A 8 -3.77 17.71 -48.98
CA ILE A 8 -5.18 18.10 -48.97
C ILE A 8 -5.77 17.98 -47.55
N LEU A 9 -5.28 17.04 -46.75
CA LEU A 9 -5.78 16.77 -45.38
C LEU A 9 -5.11 17.61 -44.28
N GLY A 10 -4.18 18.51 -44.62
CA GLY A 10 -3.64 19.49 -43.67
C GLY A 10 -2.79 18.93 -42.52
N LEU A 11 -2.33 17.68 -42.61
CA LEU A 11 -1.48 17.07 -41.58
C LEU A 11 -0.03 17.55 -41.72
N LYS A 12 0.29 18.68 -41.08
CA LYS A 12 1.68 19.08 -40.82
C LYS A 12 2.32 18.09 -39.85
N LYS A 13 3.19 17.21 -40.37
CA LYS A 13 4.27 16.59 -39.57
C LYS A 13 5.38 17.61 -39.34
N GLU A 14 6.11 17.44 -38.24
CA GLU A 14 7.23 18.24 -37.73
C GLU A 14 6.86 19.28 -36.65
N ASN A 15 6.92 18.84 -35.40
CA ASN A 15 7.18 19.70 -34.24
C ASN A 15 8.15 18.99 -33.27
N TYR A 16 9.26 18.47 -33.82
CA TYR A 16 10.39 17.98 -33.02
C TYR A 16 11.41 19.10 -32.85
N CYS A 17 11.48 19.67 -31.65
CA CYS A 17 12.48 20.66 -31.26
C CYS A 17 13.72 19.93 -30.74
N SER A 18 14.67 19.63 -31.63
CA SER A 18 16.01 19.18 -31.26
C SER A 18 16.81 20.39 -30.77
N SER A 19 16.97 20.52 -29.46
CA SER A 19 18.00 21.41 -28.89
C SER A 19 19.31 20.66 -28.79
N SER A 20 20.24 21.07 -29.65
CA SER A 20 21.67 20.75 -29.59
C SER A 20 22.31 21.49 -28.42
N SER A 21 22.99 20.75 -27.54
CA SER A 21 24.03 21.29 -26.67
C SER A 21 25.24 20.37 -26.75
N ASN A 22 26.29 20.88 -27.39
CA ASN A 22 27.64 20.31 -27.40
C ASN A 22 28.17 20.14 -25.98
N SER A 23 28.73 18.98 -25.68
CA SER A 23 29.85 18.87 -24.76
C SER A 23 30.73 17.72 -25.23
N ASP A 24 31.93 18.07 -25.63
CA ASP A 24 33.02 17.18 -25.99
C ASP A 24 33.41 16.32 -24.77
N ASN A 25 33.65 15.03 -25.00
CA ASN A 25 34.60 14.20 -24.27
C ASN A 25 34.90 12.97 -25.13
N GLU A 26 36.15 12.90 -25.60
CA GLU A 26 36.78 11.72 -26.18
C GLU A 26 36.99 10.67 -25.08
N ASP A 27 36.77 9.39 -25.38
CA ASP A 27 37.59 8.28 -24.89
C ASP A 27 37.21 6.96 -25.60
N ASP A 28 38.23 6.12 -25.72
CA ASP A 28 38.50 5.12 -26.75
C ASP A 28 38.06 3.67 -26.36
N TYR A 29 38.07 2.80 -27.36
CA TYR A 29 38.07 1.32 -27.33
C TYR A 29 36.78 0.47 -27.23
N THR A 30 36.75 -0.46 -28.21
CA THR A 30 36.35 -1.88 -28.19
C THR A 30 34.93 -2.32 -28.56
N GLU A 31 34.92 -2.99 -29.71
CA GLU A 31 33.96 -3.92 -30.29
C GLU A 31 33.78 -5.14 -29.36
N ASP A 32 32.55 -5.45 -28.92
CA ASP A 32 32.15 -6.84 -28.64
C ASP A 32 30.64 -7.03 -28.44
N GLY A 33 30.10 -8.01 -29.17
CA GLY A 33 29.06 -8.96 -28.76
C GLY A 33 27.77 -8.46 -28.09
N ALA A 34 26.70 -8.37 -28.88
CA ALA A 34 25.35 -8.49 -28.37
C ALA A 34 25.08 -9.89 -27.79
N PRO A 35 24.38 -10.02 -26.65
CA PRO A 35 23.60 -11.21 -26.35
C PRO A 35 22.10 -10.92 -26.48
N ILE A 36 21.49 -11.77 -27.30
CA ILE A 36 20.05 -12.00 -27.44
C ILE A 36 19.47 -12.36 -26.06
N SER A 37 18.43 -11.64 -25.61
CA SER A 37 17.62 -12.06 -24.47
C SER A 37 16.28 -12.59 -24.98
N GLU A 38 16.06 -13.88 -24.75
CA GLU A 38 14.81 -14.60 -24.98
C GLU A 38 13.67 -14.11 -24.05
N PRO A 39 12.40 -14.37 -24.41
CA PRO A 39 11.24 -13.81 -23.72
C PRO A 39 11.08 -14.45 -22.33
N GLN A 40 11.13 -13.65 -21.27
CA GLN A 40 10.85 -14.13 -19.92
C GLN A 40 9.35 -14.31 -19.71
N GLU A 41 8.99 -15.51 -19.26
CA GLU A 41 7.66 -15.96 -18.91
C GLU A 41 7.02 -15.09 -17.81
N LEU A 42 5.73 -14.85 -17.98
CA LEU A 42 4.87 -14.06 -17.11
C LEU A 42 4.67 -14.77 -15.77
N SER A 43 5.54 -14.46 -14.79
CA SER A 43 5.29 -14.81 -13.39
C SER A 43 4.34 -13.79 -12.76
N SER A 44 3.20 -14.25 -12.29
CA SER A 44 2.18 -13.50 -11.56
C SER A 44 2.69 -13.09 -10.17
N SER A 45 3.64 -12.16 -10.11
CA SER A 45 4.04 -11.52 -8.86
C SER A 45 3.13 -10.31 -8.59
N LEU A 46 2.59 -10.23 -7.37
CA LEU A 46 1.91 -9.01 -6.92
C LEU A 46 2.88 -7.83 -7.06
N PRO A 47 2.39 -6.64 -7.44
CA PRO A 47 3.26 -5.48 -7.63
C PRO A 47 4.00 -5.17 -6.33
N GLU A 48 5.33 -5.20 -6.38
CA GLU A 48 6.20 -4.84 -5.26
C GLU A 48 5.84 -3.42 -4.76
N PRO A 49 5.91 -3.19 -3.43
CA PRO A 49 5.67 -1.87 -2.87
C PRO A 49 6.64 -0.87 -3.51
N ARG A 50 6.10 0.08 -4.27
CA ARG A 50 6.89 1.04 -5.06
C ARG A 50 7.79 1.85 -4.12
N LYS A 51 9.11 1.67 -4.27
CA LYS A 51 10.12 2.42 -3.52
C LYS A 51 9.91 3.92 -3.76
N TRP A 52 9.83 4.71 -2.69
CA TRP A 52 9.63 6.14 -2.79
C TRP A 52 10.89 6.82 -3.36
N GLU A 53 10.80 7.33 -4.59
CA GLU A 53 11.91 7.94 -5.33
C GLU A 53 12.16 9.43 -4.96
N GLY A 54 11.57 9.92 -3.87
CA GLY A 54 11.76 11.31 -3.41
C GLY A 54 10.89 12.34 -4.14
N ILE A 55 10.18 11.97 -5.19
CA ILE A 55 9.27 12.85 -5.93
C ILE A 55 7.83 12.63 -5.44
N SER A 56 7.21 13.68 -4.88
CA SER A 56 5.81 13.68 -4.45
C SER A 56 4.87 13.53 -5.64
N SER A 57 4.68 12.28 -6.07
CA SER A 57 3.90 11.91 -7.25
C SER A 57 2.58 11.22 -6.89
N ASN A 58 2.31 11.01 -5.59
CA ASN A 58 1.16 10.25 -5.11
C ASN A 58 0.09 11.14 -4.44
N THR A 59 0.33 12.44 -4.28
CA THR A 59 -0.59 13.37 -3.60
C THR A 59 -0.78 14.66 -4.41
N GLY A 60 -1.90 15.36 -4.16
CA GLY A 60 -2.24 16.63 -4.81
C GLY A 60 -2.49 16.52 -6.33
N PRO A 61 -2.34 17.61 -7.10
CA PRO A 61 -2.59 17.61 -8.54
C PRO A 61 -1.75 16.57 -9.31
N LYS A 62 -0.51 16.31 -8.87
CA LYS A 62 0.37 15.31 -9.49
C LYS A 62 -0.14 13.88 -9.28
N GLY A 63 -0.63 13.57 -8.08
CA GLY A 63 -1.26 12.28 -7.78
C GLY A 63 -2.48 12.03 -8.65
N VAL A 64 -3.36 13.04 -8.80
CA VAL A 64 -4.57 12.93 -9.63
C VAL A 64 -4.21 12.67 -11.10
N ILE A 65 -3.24 13.39 -11.66
CA ILE A 65 -2.79 13.18 -13.05
C ILE A 65 -2.21 11.78 -13.24
N LYS A 66 -1.39 11.31 -12.30
CA LYS A 66 -0.76 9.98 -12.36
C LYS A 66 -1.80 8.86 -12.26
N ASP A 67 -2.77 8.98 -11.35
CA ASP A 67 -3.86 8.02 -11.23
C ASP A 67 -4.73 8.02 -12.51
N TRP A 68 -5.02 9.18 -13.10
CA TRP A 68 -5.74 9.26 -14.38
C TRP A 68 -4.98 8.61 -15.54
N GLN A 69 -3.67 8.86 -15.66
CA GLN A 69 -2.83 8.22 -16.68
C GLN A 69 -2.86 6.69 -16.55
N ARG A 70 -2.76 6.18 -15.31
CA ARG A 70 -2.82 4.75 -15.03
C ARG A 70 -4.21 4.17 -15.29
N PHE A 71 -5.27 4.90 -14.96
CA PHE A 71 -6.65 4.51 -15.28
C PHE A 71 -6.83 4.36 -16.79
N LYS A 72 -6.36 5.32 -17.58
CA LYS A 72 -6.43 5.25 -19.05
C LYS A 72 -5.61 4.12 -19.65
N GLN A 73 -4.43 3.83 -19.09
CA GLN A 73 -3.64 2.68 -19.52
C GLN A 73 -4.38 1.37 -19.30
N LEU A 74 -4.95 1.16 -18.11
CA LEU A 74 -5.73 -0.04 -17.80
C LEU A 74 -7.00 -0.15 -18.66
N GLU A 75 -7.65 0.97 -18.97
CA GLU A 75 -8.83 0.97 -19.85
C GLU A 75 -8.48 0.48 -21.25
N VAL A 76 -7.36 0.94 -21.81
CA VAL A 76 -6.87 0.54 -23.13
C VAL A 76 -6.44 -0.93 -23.13
N GLU A 77 -5.76 -1.38 -22.08
CA GLU A 77 -5.32 -2.77 -21.93
C GLU A 77 -6.50 -3.72 -21.85
N GLN A 78 -7.51 -3.41 -21.03
CA GLN A 78 -8.73 -4.22 -20.91
C GLN A 78 -9.51 -4.28 -22.23
N LYS A 79 -9.66 -3.15 -22.94
CA LYS A 79 -10.30 -3.13 -24.26
C LYS A 79 -9.54 -3.98 -25.28
N LYS A 80 -8.21 -3.96 -25.24
CA LYS A 80 -7.37 -4.76 -26.13
C LYS A 80 -7.51 -6.26 -25.83
N GLU A 81 -7.58 -6.63 -24.56
CA GLU A 81 -7.77 -8.00 -24.11
C GLU A 81 -9.14 -8.54 -24.52
N GLN A 82 -10.22 -7.79 -24.23
CA GLN A 82 -11.59 -8.13 -24.65
C GLN A 82 -11.72 -8.29 -26.17
N TYR A 83 -11.08 -7.40 -26.95
CA TYR A 83 -11.08 -7.51 -28.40
C TYR A 83 -10.35 -8.79 -28.88
N ALA A 84 -9.24 -9.15 -28.25
CA ALA A 84 -8.52 -10.38 -28.55
C ALA A 84 -9.36 -11.63 -28.22
N GLU A 85 -10.02 -11.64 -27.06
CA GLU A 85 -10.94 -12.72 -26.65
C GLU A 85 -12.12 -12.86 -27.62
N ARG A 86 -12.75 -11.75 -28.02
CA ARG A 86 -13.86 -11.77 -28.96
C ARG A 86 -13.44 -12.28 -30.34
N ILE A 87 -12.27 -11.89 -30.83
CA ILE A 87 -11.74 -12.44 -32.08
C ILE A 87 -11.52 -13.96 -31.96
N GLN A 88 -10.97 -14.43 -30.84
CA GLN A 88 -10.76 -15.87 -30.63
C GLN A 88 -12.09 -16.63 -30.57
N LEU A 89 -13.08 -16.07 -29.87
CA LEU A 89 -14.42 -16.63 -29.76
C LEU A 89 -15.11 -16.68 -31.14
N MET A 90 -15.10 -15.57 -31.88
CA MET A 90 -15.64 -15.50 -33.25
C MET A 90 -14.95 -16.51 -34.17
N LYS A 91 -13.62 -16.67 -34.10
CA LYS A 91 -12.90 -17.71 -34.87
C LYS A 91 -13.37 -19.12 -34.52
N LYS A 92 -13.65 -19.40 -33.23
CA LYS A 92 -14.16 -20.69 -32.76
C LYS A 92 -15.60 -20.96 -33.21
N LEU A 93 -16.48 -19.95 -33.13
CA LEU A 93 -17.88 -20.03 -33.56
C LEU A 93 -18.04 -20.05 -35.07
N SER A 94 -17.17 -19.36 -35.82
CA SER A 94 -17.16 -19.39 -37.29
C SER A 94 -16.89 -20.79 -37.86
N LEU A 95 -16.34 -21.71 -37.07
CA LEU A 95 -16.17 -23.12 -37.46
C LEU A 95 -17.48 -23.93 -37.32
N THR A 96 -18.49 -23.39 -36.65
CA THR A 96 -19.83 -23.98 -36.47
C THR A 96 -20.88 -23.06 -37.09
N CYS A 97 -21.24 -23.30 -38.35
CA CYS A 97 -22.21 -22.48 -39.11
C CYS A 97 -23.53 -22.23 -38.36
N SER A 98 -23.79 -20.98 -37.95
CA SER A 98 -25.13 -20.46 -37.73
C SER A 98 -25.20 -19.00 -38.19
N SER A 99 -26.26 -18.62 -38.91
CA SER A 99 -26.34 -17.39 -39.71
C SER A 99 -27.43 -16.44 -39.23
N LYS A 100 -27.05 -15.17 -39.03
CA LYS A 100 -27.79 -13.94 -39.38
C LYS A 100 -28.96 -13.46 -38.49
N LEU A 101 -29.12 -13.97 -37.28
CA LEU A 101 -29.99 -13.35 -36.26
C LEU A 101 -29.23 -12.76 -35.05
N ASP A 102 -27.89 -12.87 -35.03
CA ASP A 102 -27.03 -12.38 -33.94
C ASP A 102 -26.59 -10.91 -34.09
N ASP A 103 -26.49 -10.36 -35.30
CA ASP A 103 -25.90 -9.02 -35.53
C ASP A 103 -26.66 -7.86 -34.84
N GLU A 104 -27.96 -8.00 -34.61
CA GLU A 104 -28.80 -7.00 -33.91
C GLU A 104 -28.78 -7.17 -32.37
N LYS A 105 -28.54 -8.39 -31.88
CA LYS A 105 -28.31 -8.65 -30.45
C LYS A 105 -26.91 -8.22 -30.04
N ASP A 106 -25.92 -8.50 -30.88
CA ASP A 106 -24.52 -8.14 -30.66
C ASP A 106 -24.31 -6.62 -30.49
N LYS A 107 -25.05 -5.79 -31.24
CA LYS A 107 -24.99 -4.32 -31.11
C LYS A 107 -25.63 -3.79 -29.83
N LYS A 108 -26.77 -4.36 -29.42
CA LYS A 108 -27.42 -3.97 -28.17
C LYS A 108 -26.62 -4.40 -26.95
N GLU A 109 -26.03 -5.60 -27.01
CA GLU A 109 -25.09 -6.06 -25.99
C GLU A 109 -23.81 -5.22 -25.98
N GLU A 110 -23.29 -4.78 -27.13
CA GLU A 110 -22.16 -3.83 -27.19
C GLU A 110 -22.46 -2.48 -26.54
N ASP A 111 -23.62 -1.90 -26.83
CA ASP A 111 -24.00 -0.58 -26.32
C ASP A 111 -24.28 -0.62 -24.81
N GLU A 112 -25.03 -1.64 -24.33
CA GLU A 112 -25.27 -1.84 -22.89
C GLU A 112 -23.97 -2.17 -22.13
N LEU A 113 -23.07 -2.95 -22.72
CA LEU A 113 -21.75 -3.23 -22.12
C LEU A 113 -20.88 -1.97 -22.07
N SER A 114 -20.97 -1.09 -23.06
CA SER A 114 -20.19 0.16 -23.12
C SER A 114 -20.58 1.16 -22.03
N GLU A 115 -21.88 1.31 -21.76
CA GLU A 115 -22.39 2.19 -20.70
C GLU A 115 -22.10 1.61 -19.31
N LEU A 116 -22.31 0.30 -19.14
CA LEU A 116 -22.07 -0.42 -17.89
C LEU A 116 -20.58 -0.44 -17.50
N MET A 117 -19.68 -0.38 -18.47
CA MET A 117 -18.22 -0.35 -18.26
C MET A 117 -17.72 1.02 -17.77
N SER A 118 -18.38 2.14 -18.09
CA SER A 118 -17.82 3.47 -17.79
C SER A 118 -17.77 3.80 -16.29
N ASP A 119 -18.85 3.55 -15.56
CA ASP A 119 -18.94 3.85 -14.12
C ASP A 119 -18.41 2.69 -13.27
N LYS A 120 -18.67 1.43 -13.68
CA LYS A 120 -18.15 0.24 -12.98
C LYS A 120 -16.62 0.16 -13.05
N PHE A 121 -16.00 0.53 -14.18
CA PHE A 121 -14.55 0.48 -14.30
C PHE A 121 -13.87 1.52 -13.39
N LEU A 122 -14.48 2.70 -13.20
CA LEU A 122 -13.96 3.70 -12.27
C LEU A 122 -14.05 3.22 -10.81
N GLU A 123 -15.16 2.58 -10.43
CA GLU A 123 -15.29 1.94 -9.11
C GLU A 123 -14.28 0.82 -8.91
N GLN A 124 -14.12 -0.07 -9.90
CA GLN A 124 -13.12 -1.14 -9.89
C GLN A 124 -11.70 -0.58 -9.75
N TYR A 125 -11.38 0.52 -10.45
CA TYR A 125 -10.08 1.16 -10.34
C TYR A 125 -9.85 1.76 -8.94
N ARG A 126 -10.84 2.45 -8.37
CA ARG A 126 -10.77 2.97 -6.98
C ARG A 126 -10.52 1.82 -6.00
N LYS A 127 -11.26 0.72 -6.15
CA LYS A 127 -11.12 -0.49 -5.33
C LYS A 127 -9.71 -1.09 -5.46
N LYS A 128 -9.22 -1.24 -6.70
CA LYS A 128 -7.88 -1.75 -7.00
C LYS A 128 -6.79 -0.89 -6.36
N ARG A 129 -6.88 0.44 -6.47
CA ARG A 129 -5.91 1.36 -5.86
C ARG A 129 -5.91 1.28 -4.33
N MET A 130 -7.08 1.20 -3.68
CA MET A 130 -7.17 1.02 -2.24
C MET A 130 -6.60 -0.33 -1.78
N ASN A 131 -6.91 -1.41 -2.50
CA ASN A 131 -6.34 -2.72 -2.22
C ASN A 131 -4.81 -2.73 -2.36
N GLU A 132 -4.25 -2.10 -3.38
CA GLU A 132 -2.80 -1.95 -3.53
C GLU A 132 -2.16 -1.20 -2.36
N MET A 133 -2.82 -0.16 -1.84
CA MET A 133 -2.33 0.57 -0.68
C MET A 133 -2.34 -0.29 0.60
N LEU A 134 -3.42 -1.06 0.83
CA LEU A 134 -3.54 -1.96 1.99
C LEU A 134 -2.69 -3.22 1.88
N SER A 135 -2.44 -3.73 0.68
CA SER A 135 -1.60 -4.92 0.52
C SER A 135 -0.13 -4.65 0.86
N CYS A 136 0.32 -3.39 0.76
CA CYS A 136 1.64 -2.99 1.27
C CYS A 136 1.76 -3.15 2.80
N SER A 137 0.69 -2.96 3.58
CA SER A 137 0.72 -3.20 5.03
C SER A 137 0.57 -4.69 5.39
N ASN A 138 -0.13 -5.48 4.57
CA ASN A 138 -0.29 -6.92 4.79
C ASN A 138 1.01 -7.73 4.67
N GLN A 139 2.07 -7.15 4.09
CA GLN A 139 3.39 -7.77 3.96
C GLN A 139 4.27 -7.62 5.21
N LEU A 140 3.79 -6.92 6.23
CA LEU A 140 4.54 -6.69 7.46
C LEU A 140 4.68 -7.97 8.29
N PRO A 141 5.81 -8.13 9.02
CA PRO A 141 5.97 -9.23 9.95
C PRO A 141 4.91 -9.16 11.06
N LYS A 142 4.48 -10.34 11.53
CA LYS A 142 3.47 -10.48 12.58
C LYS A 142 4.11 -11.03 13.86
N PHE A 143 4.00 -10.29 14.96
CA PHE A 143 4.58 -10.64 16.26
C PHE A 143 3.55 -11.29 17.19
N GLY A 144 2.42 -10.60 17.45
CA GLY A 144 1.31 -11.14 18.25
C GLY A 144 1.58 -11.29 19.75
N ILE A 145 2.78 -10.95 20.23
CA ILE A 145 3.23 -11.16 21.62
C ILE A 145 3.87 -9.91 22.21
N LEU A 146 3.88 -9.82 23.55
CA LEU A 146 4.62 -8.81 24.29
C LEU A 146 6.02 -9.36 24.63
N ILE A 147 7.06 -8.76 24.04
CA ILE A 147 8.45 -9.20 24.17
C ILE A 147 9.08 -8.56 25.41
N ASP A 148 9.74 -9.37 26.25
CA ASP A 148 10.47 -8.91 27.43
C ASP A 148 11.93 -8.66 27.06
N LEU A 149 12.39 -7.41 27.15
CA LEU A 149 13.77 -7.04 26.87
C LEU A 149 14.56 -7.05 28.18
N LYS A 150 15.68 -7.78 28.20
CA LYS A 150 16.45 -7.99 29.44
C LYS A 150 17.54 -6.96 29.65
N ASP A 151 18.12 -6.47 28.56
CA ASP A 151 19.27 -5.57 28.59
C ASP A 151 19.11 -4.42 27.58
N GLY A 152 19.90 -3.36 27.77
CA GLY A 152 19.95 -2.23 26.83
C GLY A 152 20.43 -2.61 25.41
N SER A 153 21.19 -3.70 25.26
CA SER A 153 21.55 -4.24 23.94
C SER A 153 20.33 -4.76 23.19
N ASP A 154 19.48 -5.53 23.87
CA ASP A 154 18.25 -6.10 23.30
C ASP A 154 17.30 -4.97 22.88
N PHE A 155 17.28 -3.86 23.63
CA PHE A 155 16.52 -2.66 23.29
C PHE A 155 16.98 -2.05 21.95
N ILE A 156 18.28 -1.87 21.76
CA ILE A 156 18.83 -1.32 20.51
C ILE A 156 18.56 -2.28 19.35
N GLU A 157 18.82 -3.57 19.54
CA GLU A 157 18.57 -4.60 18.53
C GLU A 157 17.08 -4.66 18.14
N ALA A 158 16.17 -4.51 19.10
CA ALA A 158 14.73 -4.52 18.83
C ALA A 158 14.28 -3.34 17.94
N ILE A 159 15.03 -2.23 17.91
CA ILE A 159 14.75 -1.02 17.15
C ILE A 159 15.49 -1.00 15.81
N ASP A 160 16.81 -1.25 15.82
CA ASP A 160 17.69 -1.07 14.67
C ASP A 160 17.57 -2.21 13.65
N ASN A 161 17.36 -3.45 14.12
CA ASN A 161 17.26 -4.63 13.25
C ASN A 161 15.82 -4.93 12.81
N GLU A 162 14.91 -3.97 12.92
CA GLU A 162 13.50 -4.14 12.57
C GLU A 162 13.16 -3.56 11.18
N ASN A 163 12.10 -4.08 10.55
CA ASN A 163 11.63 -3.53 9.29
C ASN A 163 11.21 -2.05 9.47
N LYS A 164 11.71 -1.16 8.60
CA LYS A 164 11.45 0.29 8.65
C LYS A 164 9.96 0.67 8.66
N ALA A 165 9.11 -0.18 8.11
CA ALA A 165 7.66 0.05 8.08
C ALA A 165 6.94 -0.35 9.39
N VAL A 166 7.57 -1.17 10.25
CA VAL A 166 7.02 -1.62 11.53
C VAL A 166 7.19 -0.54 12.59
N SER A 167 6.14 -0.31 13.38
CA SER A 167 6.22 0.50 14.61
C SER A 167 6.63 -0.40 15.77
N VAL A 168 7.61 0.04 16.56
CA VAL A 168 8.09 -0.62 17.77
C VAL A 168 7.64 0.21 18.97
N ILE A 169 6.79 -0.35 19.81
CA ILE A 169 6.27 0.28 21.03
C ILE A 169 6.95 -0.37 22.22
N ILE A 170 7.63 0.43 23.02
CA ILE A 170 8.41 -0.02 24.18
C ILE A 170 7.84 0.61 25.44
N HIS A 171 7.39 -0.24 26.36
CA HIS A 171 6.95 0.18 27.69
C HIS A 171 8.10 0.07 28.68
N ILE A 172 8.57 1.21 29.16
CA ILE A 172 9.52 1.28 30.27
C ILE A 172 8.73 1.25 31.57
N TYR A 173 8.98 0.23 32.38
CA TYR A 173 8.18 -0.05 33.57
C TYR A 173 9.02 -0.31 34.82
N GLU A 174 8.35 -0.26 35.98
CA GLU A 174 8.92 -0.62 37.26
C GLU A 174 7.97 -1.57 37.99
N ILE A 175 8.52 -2.57 38.69
CA ILE A 175 7.71 -3.65 39.31
C ILE A 175 6.86 -3.12 40.47
N ASN A 176 7.39 -2.13 41.19
CA ASN A 176 6.79 -1.58 42.40
C ASN A 176 5.61 -0.62 42.13
N VAL A 177 5.32 -0.33 40.86
CA VAL A 177 4.30 0.65 40.44
C VAL A 177 3.06 -0.11 39.92
N PRO A 178 1.87 0.02 40.55
CA PRO A 178 0.68 -0.74 40.15
C PRO A 178 0.17 -0.37 38.75
N GLU A 179 0.32 0.88 38.33
CA GLU A 179 -0.08 1.40 37.02
C GLU A 179 0.72 0.72 35.90
N CYS A 180 2.01 0.47 36.12
CA CYS A 180 2.84 -0.31 35.20
C CYS A 180 2.32 -1.73 35.00
N ASN A 181 1.92 -2.39 36.09
CA ASN A 181 1.38 -3.74 36.05
C ASN A 181 0.04 -3.79 35.31
N LYS A 182 -0.80 -2.75 35.44
CA LYS A 182 -2.03 -2.59 34.65
C LYS A 182 -1.70 -2.43 33.16
N LEU A 183 -0.80 -1.51 32.82
CA LEU A 183 -0.41 -1.22 31.44
C LEU A 183 0.21 -2.44 30.75
N ASN A 184 1.07 -3.20 31.45
CA ASN A 184 1.62 -4.46 30.95
C ASN A 184 0.54 -5.48 30.55
N LYS A 185 -0.53 -5.61 31.36
CA LYS A 185 -1.65 -6.52 31.05
C LYS A 185 -2.44 -6.05 29.84
N ILE A 186 -2.62 -4.73 29.70
CA ILE A 186 -3.32 -4.13 28.54
C ILE A 186 -2.49 -4.34 27.26
N LEU A 187 -1.19 -4.02 27.30
CA LEU A 187 -0.29 -4.19 26.16
C LEU A 187 -0.19 -5.64 25.69
N LEU A 188 -0.27 -6.62 26.60
CA LEU A 188 -0.32 -8.05 26.25
C LEU A 188 -1.60 -8.42 25.46
N LYS A 189 -2.72 -7.74 25.72
CA LYS A 189 -3.94 -7.92 24.92
C LYS A 189 -3.84 -7.19 23.59
N LEU A 190 -3.36 -5.95 23.62
CA LEU A 190 -3.15 -5.13 22.41
C LEU A 190 -2.17 -5.78 21.44
N SER A 191 -1.12 -6.46 21.92
CA SER A 191 -0.16 -7.17 21.06
C SER A 191 -0.82 -8.28 20.24
N LYS A 192 -1.86 -8.92 20.77
CA LYS A 192 -2.64 -9.94 20.05
C LYS A 192 -3.62 -9.32 19.06
N LYS A 193 -4.13 -8.12 19.36
CA LYS A 193 -5.02 -7.37 18.46
C LYS A 193 -4.23 -6.79 17.29
N TYR A 194 -3.05 -6.23 17.55
CA TYR A 194 -2.20 -5.53 16.58
C TYR A 194 -0.92 -6.31 16.30
N CYS A 195 -1.03 -7.42 15.58
CA CYS A 195 0.10 -8.30 15.32
C CYS A 195 1.21 -7.64 14.47
N GLU A 196 0.89 -6.62 13.68
CA GLU A 196 1.84 -5.90 12.80
C GLU A 196 2.74 -4.92 13.57
N VAL A 197 2.40 -4.63 14.84
CA VAL A 197 3.15 -3.74 15.72
C VAL A 197 3.96 -4.59 16.69
N LYS A 198 5.22 -4.23 16.89
CA LYS A 198 6.11 -4.91 17.83
C LYS A 198 5.97 -4.28 19.20
N PHE A 199 5.40 -5.03 20.14
CA PHE A 199 5.27 -4.59 21.54
C PHE A 199 6.40 -5.18 22.37
N CYS A 200 7.13 -4.30 23.05
CA CYS A 200 8.21 -4.65 23.94
C CYS A 200 7.97 -4.00 25.32
N LYS A 201 8.54 -4.61 26.35
CA LYS A 201 8.63 -4.03 27.69
C LYS A 201 10.07 -4.19 28.20
N ILE A 202 10.50 -3.25 29.03
CA ILE A 202 11.82 -3.27 29.66
C ILE A 202 11.73 -2.64 31.05
N ILE A 203 12.46 -3.21 32.02
CA ILE A 203 12.53 -2.64 33.36
C ILE A 203 13.39 -1.37 33.32
N SER A 204 13.00 -0.33 34.04
CA SER A 204 13.71 0.96 34.07
C SER A 204 15.21 0.83 34.42
N SER A 205 15.55 -0.15 35.28
CA SER A 205 16.93 -0.48 35.66
C SER A 205 17.76 -0.98 34.48
N ASP A 206 17.19 -1.87 33.67
CA ASP A 206 17.86 -2.54 32.57
C ASP A 206 17.95 -1.63 31.33
N ALA A 207 17.00 -0.71 31.20
CA ALA A 207 17.04 0.37 30.23
C ALA A 207 18.07 1.47 30.56
N GLY A 208 18.76 1.40 31.71
CA GLY A 208 19.76 2.40 32.11
C GLY A 208 19.17 3.75 32.56
N MET A 209 17.90 3.77 33.00
CA MET A 209 17.21 5.01 33.38
C MET A 209 17.69 5.55 34.74
N SER A 210 17.67 6.88 34.87
CA SER A 210 18.06 7.56 36.11
C SER A 210 17.11 7.25 37.27
N LYS A 211 17.60 7.35 38.52
CA LYS A 211 16.76 7.15 39.73
C LYS A 211 15.54 8.06 39.78
N HIS A 212 15.66 9.30 39.30
CA HIS A 212 14.55 10.24 39.23
C HIS A 212 13.45 9.77 38.28
N PHE A 213 13.85 9.19 37.14
CA PHE A 213 12.91 8.65 36.17
C PHE A 213 12.12 7.46 36.74
N LYS A 214 12.74 6.62 37.58
CA LYS A 214 12.06 5.48 38.21
C LYS A 214 10.92 5.88 39.14
N VAL A 215 11.03 7.05 39.77
CA VAL A 215 10.06 7.51 40.78
C VAL A 215 8.93 8.33 40.16
N GLY A 216 9.21 9.13 39.13
CA GLY A 216 8.22 10.05 38.57
C GLY A 216 8.06 10.02 37.05
N GLY A 217 8.83 9.21 36.32
CA GLY A 217 8.75 9.13 34.86
C GLY A 217 8.02 7.89 34.33
N VAL A 218 7.75 6.91 35.21
CA VAL A 218 7.22 5.59 34.87
C VAL A 218 5.74 5.53 35.31
N PRO A 219 4.80 4.93 34.53
CA PRO A 219 4.99 4.22 33.26
C PRO A 219 5.30 5.16 32.10
N ALA A 220 6.26 4.77 31.24
CA ALA A 220 6.59 5.50 30.03
C ALA A 220 6.45 4.62 28.78
N ILE A 221 5.96 5.22 27.70
CA ILE A 221 5.83 4.57 26.38
C ILE A 221 6.72 5.31 25.39
N LEU A 222 7.65 4.58 24.78
CA LEU A 222 8.46 5.03 23.66
C LEU A 222 8.00 4.35 22.39
N VAL A 223 7.92 5.10 21.31
CA VAL A 223 7.51 4.58 20.01
C VAL A 223 8.57 4.92 18.97
N TYR A 224 9.08 3.88 18.33
CA TYR A 224 10.07 3.96 17.26
C TYR A 224 9.49 3.48 15.93
N LYS A 225 9.97 4.07 14.84
CA LYS A 225 9.72 3.58 13.48
C LYS A 225 10.86 4.01 12.57
N ALA A 226 11.35 3.10 11.74
CA ALA A 226 12.50 3.34 10.87
C ALA A 226 13.75 3.89 11.62
N GLY A 227 13.97 3.46 12.87
CA GLY A 227 15.06 3.93 13.73
C GLY A 227 14.88 5.34 14.31
N LEU A 228 13.75 6.00 14.04
CA LEU A 228 13.44 7.33 14.57
C LEU A 228 12.44 7.23 15.72
N VAL A 229 12.61 8.08 16.73
CA VAL A 229 11.63 8.27 17.81
C VAL A 229 10.45 9.05 17.25
N ILE A 230 9.27 8.43 17.20
CA ILE A 230 8.02 9.08 16.80
C ILE A 230 7.28 9.60 18.02
N GLY A 231 7.28 8.84 19.12
CA GLY A 231 6.55 9.18 20.34
C GLY A 231 7.39 8.93 21.58
N ASN A 232 7.32 9.86 22.53
CA ASN A 232 7.93 9.71 23.85
C ASN A 232 6.94 10.24 24.89
N PHE A 233 6.24 9.33 25.55
CA PHE A 233 5.24 9.62 26.55
C PHE A 233 5.78 9.20 27.91
N VAL A 234 6.14 10.20 28.70
CA VAL A 234 6.65 10.01 30.07
C VAL A 234 5.47 10.15 31.02
N HIS A 235 5.37 9.26 32.01
CA HIS A 235 4.29 9.26 32.98
C HIS A 235 2.90 9.29 32.32
N VAL A 236 2.62 8.28 31.48
CA VAL A 236 1.42 8.18 30.63
C VAL A 236 0.10 8.29 31.42
N THR A 237 0.15 8.03 32.72
CA THR A 237 -0.94 8.23 33.67
C THR A 237 -1.43 9.68 33.78
N ASP A 238 -0.60 10.69 33.46
CA ASP A 238 -1.05 12.09 33.45
C ASP A 238 -2.08 12.38 32.34
N GLU A 239 -1.99 11.64 31.23
CA GLU A 239 -2.89 11.80 30.08
C GLU A 239 -4.07 10.83 30.14
N LEU A 240 -3.86 9.60 30.65
CA LEU A 240 -4.90 8.58 30.77
C LEU A 240 -5.74 8.68 32.05
N GLY A 241 -5.22 9.32 33.09
CA GLY A 241 -5.82 9.36 34.43
C GLY A 241 -5.50 8.12 35.30
N ASP A 242 -6.00 8.15 36.54
CA ASP A 242 -5.72 7.13 37.58
C ASP A 242 -6.35 5.75 37.29
N GLU A 243 -7.46 5.75 36.54
CA GLU A 243 -8.19 4.56 36.12
C GLU A 243 -8.31 4.53 34.60
N PHE A 244 -7.52 3.65 33.96
CA PHE A 244 -7.54 3.45 32.52
C PHE A 244 -7.72 1.97 32.17
N TYR A 245 -8.38 1.75 31.03
CA TYR A 245 -8.70 0.45 30.47
C TYR A 245 -8.04 0.24 29.11
N GLU A 246 -8.28 -0.93 28.54
CA GLU A 246 -7.74 -1.32 27.23
C GLU A 246 -8.14 -0.35 26.12
N SER A 247 -9.39 0.12 26.12
CA SER A 247 -9.89 1.09 25.13
C SER A 247 -9.21 2.44 25.23
N ASP A 248 -8.86 2.90 26.44
CA ASP A 248 -8.24 4.21 26.65
C ASP A 248 -6.80 4.22 26.11
N VAL A 249 -6.03 3.17 26.41
CA VAL A 249 -4.67 3.00 25.87
C VAL A 249 -4.69 2.79 24.36
N GLU A 250 -5.68 2.06 23.85
CA GLU A 250 -5.86 1.88 22.40
C GLU A 250 -6.15 3.20 21.70
N ASN A 251 -7.14 3.96 22.18
CA ASN A 251 -7.50 5.26 21.63
C ASN A 251 -6.33 6.23 21.70
N PHE A 252 -5.61 6.25 22.83
CA PHE A 252 -4.42 7.08 23.01
C PHE A 252 -3.36 6.80 21.94
N LEU A 253 -3.07 5.53 21.67
CA LEU A 253 -2.09 5.14 20.65
C LEU A 253 -2.59 5.44 19.22
N ILE A 254 -3.90 5.38 18.97
CA ILE A 254 -4.51 5.72 17.69
C ILE A 254 -4.51 7.24 17.45
N GLU A 255 -4.91 8.03 18.44
CA GLU A 255 -4.97 9.50 18.36
C GLU A 255 -3.60 10.11 18.06
N HIS A 256 -2.55 9.53 18.63
CA HIS A 256 -1.17 9.92 18.36
C HIS A 256 -0.59 9.29 17.08
N GLY A 257 -1.35 8.45 16.37
CA GLY A 257 -0.93 7.83 15.10
C GLY A 257 0.14 6.74 15.25
N MET A 258 0.27 6.16 16.44
CA MET A 258 1.24 5.10 16.76
C MET A 258 0.77 3.72 16.28
N ILE A 259 -0.55 3.52 16.29
CA ILE A 259 -1.25 2.33 15.79
C ILE A 259 -2.32 2.75 14.78
N GLN A 260 -2.59 1.91 13.79
CA GLN A 260 -3.65 2.15 12.82
C GLN A 260 -5.03 1.84 13.40
N ASP A 261 -5.98 2.75 13.16
CA ASP A 261 -7.38 2.51 13.51
C ASP A 261 -8.01 1.49 12.56
N LYS A 262 -8.40 0.34 13.11
CA LYS A 262 -9.13 -0.70 12.36
C LYS A 262 -10.53 -0.27 11.94
N SER A 263 -11.11 0.74 12.60
CA SER A 263 -12.42 1.29 12.26
C SER A 263 -12.36 2.17 11.00
N CYS A 264 -11.19 2.73 10.68
CA CYS A 264 -10.95 3.57 9.52
C CYS A 264 -10.68 2.75 8.25
N PHE A 265 -11.43 1.66 8.06
CA PHE A 265 -11.35 0.83 6.86
C PHE A 265 -12.23 1.43 5.74
N PRO A 266 -11.73 1.59 4.51
CA PRO A 266 -12.49 2.23 3.45
C PRO A 266 -13.74 1.42 3.08
N LYS A 267 -14.91 2.03 3.23
CA LYS A 267 -16.23 1.41 2.98
C LYS A 267 -16.41 0.85 1.56
N ILE A 268 -15.68 1.38 0.56
CA ILE A 268 -15.68 0.83 -0.81
C ILE A 268 -15.21 -0.63 -0.84
N LEU A 269 -14.38 -1.05 0.12
CA LEU A 269 -13.92 -2.43 0.22
C LEU A 269 -14.90 -3.33 0.98
N SER A 270 -15.74 -2.78 1.88
CA SER A 270 -16.73 -3.55 2.64
C SER A 270 -18.01 -3.81 1.84
N GLN A 271 -18.44 -2.87 0.98
CA GLN A 271 -19.69 -2.95 0.21
C GLN A 271 -19.74 -4.09 -0.84
N SER A 272 -18.64 -4.78 -1.09
CA SER A 272 -18.61 -5.89 -2.05
C SER A 272 -19.01 -7.25 -1.48
N GLN A 273 -19.15 -7.40 -0.16
CA GLN A 273 -19.62 -8.68 0.40
C GLN A 273 -21.15 -8.79 0.40
N ASP A 274 -21.87 -7.67 0.43
CA ASP A 274 -23.34 -7.67 0.55
C ASP A 274 -24.08 -7.76 -0.79
N LYS A 275 -23.39 -7.75 -1.94
CA LYS A 275 -24.04 -7.74 -3.28
C LYS A 275 -24.05 -9.10 -3.99
N ASP A 276 -23.35 -10.10 -3.45
CA ASP A 276 -23.25 -11.42 -4.07
C ASP A 276 -24.30 -12.42 -3.51
N GLU A 277 -25.11 -12.05 -2.50
CA GLU A 277 -26.14 -12.95 -1.93
C GLU A 277 -27.56 -12.77 -2.52
N ASP A 278 -27.83 -11.72 -3.29
CA ASP A 278 -29.19 -11.40 -3.76
C ASP A 278 -29.51 -11.82 -5.22
N SER A 279 -28.62 -12.55 -5.92
CA SER A 279 -28.85 -12.93 -7.32
C SER A 279 -29.30 -14.38 -7.57
N ASP A 280 -29.49 -15.20 -6.54
CA ASP A 280 -29.92 -16.60 -6.67
C ASP A 280 -31.30 -16.86 -6.03
N THR A 281 -32.28 -15.98 -6.26
CA THR A 281 -33.71 -16.36 -6.15
C THR A 281 -34.58 -15.47 -7.03
N SER A 282 -34.86 -15.90 -8.26
CA SER A 282 -36.13 -15.68 -9.00
C SER A 282 -36.15 -16.50 -10.28
#